data_AF-A0A9F2WEL4-F1
#
_entry.id   AF-A0A9F2WEL4-F1
#
_cell.length_a   1.000
_cell.length_b   1.000
_cell.length_c   1.000
_cell.angle_alpha   90.00
_cell.angle_beta   90.00
_cell.angle_gamma   90.00
#
_symmetry.space_group_name_H-M   'P 1'
#
loop_
_entity.id
_entity.type
_entity.pdbx_description
1 polymer ?
#
loop_
_entity_poly.entity_id
_entity_poly.type
_entity_poly.pdbx_seq_one_letter_code
_entity_poly.pdbx_strand_id
1 'polypeptide(L)'
;MADTLRRLINNETCRILQEKLESWYKDYHINSCDQNLTLCCEIMKLNSMIQGQLFSILNQACREGGNYAGMEIIKSHLLPWLGTCFSSPPSGRTFDTSSSILQESLEKDRLLRELSSARNHEVQQLEKELNATRLQLSLVQQDLTEAQLALEDTKTKSATTLLAAEDEIVQLKTDLKASRAKEDCTLQNLERLSDYENQLQTLKNEIAILSAQKSLLQSRLARSQSPSPRSARSRSPSPLPIRGFSPGRGRFTHASRHARLVEHFCNIYAQERLDAQSLLRSYIDDLEMVQRIIYVAVEESFRAAKMAFRQFKMRVRKTLSLSYSGPEPLEDMVMDYIIRQEDLYDVQSSVNVSLGQSYIA
;
A
#
# COMPACT_ATOMS: atom_id res chain seq x y z
N MET A 1 0.82 -74.56 -7.47
CA MET A 1 0.10 -74.86 -8.73
C MET A 1 -0.25 -76.35 -8.88
N ALA A 2 0.70 -77.29 -8.72
CA ALA A 2 0.42 -78.74 -8.83
C ALA A 2 -0.63 -79.24 -7.81
N ASP A 3 -0.66 -78.70 -6.59
CA ASP A 3 -1.62 -79.12 -5.56
C ASP A 3 -3.05 -78.58 -5.78
N THR A 4 -3.20 -77.42 -6.43
CA THR A 4 -4.52 -76.89 -6.85
C THR A 4 -5.11 -77.69 -8.00
N LEU A 5 -4.26 -78.06 -8.97
CA LEU A 5 -4.65 -78.95 -10.08
C LEU A 5 -4.96 -80.36 -9.57
N ARG A 6 -4.12 -80.91 -8.67
CA ARG A 6 -4.36 -82.20 -8.02
C ARG A 6 -5.67 -82.21 -7.22
N ARG A 7 -6.00 -81.11 -6.53
CA ARG A 7 -7.30 -80.97 -5.84
C ARG A 7 -8.48 -80.92 -6.80
N LEU A 8 -8.38 -80.27 -7.96
CA LEU A 8 -9.44 -80.28 -8.98
C LEU A 8 -9.64 -81.68 -9.58
N ILE A 9 -8.55 -82.37 -9.90
CA ILE A 9 -8.58 -83.74 -10.45
C ILE A 9 -9.15 -84.74 -9.44
N ASN A 10 -8.79 -84.59 -8.17
CA ASN A 10 -9.31 -85.43 -7.09
C ASN A 10 -10.69 -84.97 -6.60
N ASN A 11 -11.24 -83.88 -7.16
CA ASN A 11 -12.58 -83.42 -6.82
C ASN A 11 -13.61 -84.25 -7.58
N GLU A 12 -14.50 -84.87 -6.82
CA GLU A 12 -15.58 -85.72 -7.31
C GLU A 12 -16.55 -84.95 -8.25
N THR A 13 -16.52 -83.62 -8.26
CA THR A 13 -17.39 -82.76 -9.08
C THR A 13 -17.32 -83.03 -10.58
N CYS A 14 -16.14 -83.33 -11.13
CA CYS A 14 -16.00 -83.62 -12.57
C CYS A 14 -16.62 -84.97 -12.93
N ARG A 15 -16.43 -85.98 -12.07
CA ARG A 15 -17.01 -87.31 -12.26
C ARG A 15 -18.53 -87.29 -12.06
N ILE A 16 -19.03 -86.58 -11.04
CA ILE A 16 -20.48 -86.39 -10.81
C ILE A 16 -21.13 -85.68 -12.01
N LEU A 17 -20.47 -84.65 -12.58
CA LEU A 17 -20.96 -83.98 -13.78
C LEU A 17 -21.11 -84.96 -14.95
N GLN A 18 -20.09 -85.79 -15.17
CA GLN A 18 -20.11 -86.81 -16.22
C GLN A 18 -21.22 -87.85 -15.96
N GLU A 19 -21.31 -88.41 -14.75
CA GLU A 19 -22.34 -89.38 -14.38
C GLU A 19 -23.76 -88.83 -14.59
N LYS A 20 -24.00 -87.56 -14.22
CA LYS A 20 -25.29 -86.89 -14.45
C LYS A 20 -25.58 -86.62 -15.92
N LEU A 21 -24.58 -86.24 -16.72
CA LEU A 21 -24.72 -86.09 -18.17
C LEU A 21 -25.07 -87.42 -18.84
N GLU A 22 -24.41 -88.50 -18.45
CA GLU A 22 -24.66 -89.84 -18.97
C GLU A 22 -26.04 -90.37 -18.57
N SER A 23 -26.48 -90.15 -17.33
CA SER A 23 -27.85 -90.47 -16.89
C SER A 23 -28.88 -89.63 -17.63
N TRP A 24 -28.63 -88.33 -17.79
CA TRP A 24 -29.55 -87.45 -18.51
C TRP A 24 -29.70 -87.85 -19.98
N TYR A 25 -28.60 -88.23 -20.64
CA TYR A 25 -28.63 -88.72 -22.02
C TYR A 25 -29.44 -90.03 -22.16
N LYS A 26 -29.25 -90.99 -21.25
CA LYS A 26 -29.96 -92.27 -21.27
C LYS A 26 -31.47 -92.09 -21.08
N ASP A 27 -31.85 -91.20 -20.16
CA ASP A 27 -33.25 -91.03 -19.75
C ASP A 27 -33.95 -89.85 -20.46
N TYR A 28 -33.26 -89.13 -21.37
CA TYR A 28 -33.73 -87.88 -21.97
C TYR A 28 -35.14 -87.98 -22.57
N HIS A 29 -35.38 -89.02 -23.36
CA HIS A 29 -36.66 -89.25 -24.03
C HIS A 29 -37.74 -89.86 -23.12
N ILE A 30 -37.36 -90.32 -21.92
CA ILE A 30 -38.25 -90.89 -20.91
C ILE A 30 -38.71 -89.80 -19.92
N ASN A 31 -37.84 -88.84 -19.64
CA ASN A 31 -38.08 -87.73 -18.71
C ASN A 31 -39.09 -86.71 -19.26
N SER A 32 -39.85 -86.09 -18.36
CA SER A 32 -40.67 -84.91 -18.69
C SER A 32 -39.79 -83.69 -19.01
N CYS A 33 -40.38 -82.68 -19.66
CA CYS A 33 -39.70 -81.42 -19.93
C CYS A 33 -39.13 -80.77 -18.65
N ASP A 34 -39.93 -80.74 -17.58
CA ASP A 34 -39.52 -80.16 -16.29
C ASP A 34 -38.38 -80.95 -15.63
N GLN A 35 -38.39 -82.28 -15.74
CA GLN A 35 -37.31 -83.14 -15.25
C GLN A 35 -36.02 -82.90 -16.04
N ASN A 36 -36.12 -82.80 -17.37
CA ASN A 36 -34.98 -82.50 -18.23
C ASN A 36 -34.40 -81.10 -17.97
N LEU A 37 -35.25 -80.09 -17.75
CA LEU A 37 -34.82 -78.74 -17.39
C LEU A 37 -34.15 -78.72 -16.01
N THR A 38 -34.69 -79.46 -15.03
CA THR A 38 -34.10 -79.57 -13.70
C THR A 38 -32.69 -80.19 -13.76
N LEU A 39 -32.54 -81.31 -14.47
CA LEU A 39 -31.24 -81.96 -14.68
C LEU A 39 -30.26 -81.04 -15.42
N CYS A 40 -30.73 -80.32 -16.46
CA CYS A 40 -29.94 -79.34 -17.18
C CYS A 40 -29.41 -78.23 -16.24
N CYS A 41 -30.28 -77.67 -15.39
CA CYS A 41 -29.87 -76.65 -14.41
C CYS A 41 -28.86 -77.19 -13.39
N GLU A 42 -29.00 -78.43 -12.93
CA GLU A 42 -28.02 -79.07 -12.04
C GLU A 42 -26.65 -79.26 -12.73
N ILE A 43 -26.65 -79.72 -13.98
CA ILE A 43 -25.46 -79.86 -14.81
C ILE A 43 -24.79 -78.49 -15.03
N MET A 44 -25.55 -77.43 -15.33
CA MET A 44 -25.04 -76.07 -15.46
C MET A 44 -24.40 -75.56 -14.17
N LYS A 45 -25.00 -75.84 -13.00
CA LYS A 45 -24.44 -75.49 -11.69
C LYS A 45 -23.10 -76.18 -11.47
N LEU A 46 -23.02 -77.48 -11.69
CA LEU A 46 -21.78 -78.25 -11.57
C LEU A 46 -20.70 -77.73 -12.54
N ASN A 47 -21.07 -77.46 -13.80
CA ASN A 47 -20.16 -76.87 -14.78
C ASN A 47 -19.64 -75.49 -14.34
N SER A 48 -20.48 -74.63 -13.76
CA SER A 48 -20.06 -73.32 -13.24
C SER A 48 -19.04 -73.43 -12.10
N MET A 49 -19.17 -74.44 -11.23
CA MET A 49 -18.22 -74.69 -10.14
C MET A 49 -16.84 -75.11 -10.68
N ILE A 50 -16.83 -76.00 -11.69
CA ILE A 50 -15.60 -76.45 -12.35
C ILE A 50 -14.94 -75.28 -13.11
N GLN A 51 -15.74 -74.49 -13.85
CA GLN A 51 -15.25 -73.29 -14.53
C GLN A 51 -14.61 -72.31 -13.53
N GLY A 52 -15.24 -72.04 -12.39
CA GLY A 52 -14.67 -71.18 -11.35
C GLY A 52 -13.33 -71.69 -10.81
N GLN A 53 -13.20 -73.00 -10.60
CA GLN A 53 -11.94 -73.62 -10.18
C GLN A 53 -10.85 -73.52 -11.26
N LEU A 54 -11.19 -73.74 -12.54
CA LEU A 54 -10.28 -73.58 -13.67
C LEU A 54 -9.80 -72.12 -13.83
N PHE A 55 -10.70 -71.14 -13.69
CA PHE A 55 -10.33 -69.72 -13.72
C PHE A 55 -9.41 -69.33 -12.55
N SER A 56 -9.63 -69.91 -11.36
CA SER A 56 -8.71 -69.71 -10.23
C SER A 56 -7.31 -70.25 -10.53
N ILE A 57 -7.20 -71.39 -11.20
CA ILE A 57 -5.91 -71.98 -11.59
C ILE A 57 -5.25 -71.13 -12.69
N LEU A 58 -6.03 -70.69 -13.68
CA LEU A 58 -5.57 -69.79 -14.74
C LEU A 58 -4.98 -68.51 -14.15
N ASN A 59 -5.71 -67.83 -13.26
CA ASN A 59 -5.24 -66.61 -12.60
C ASN A 59 -3.95 -66.83 -11.81
N GLN A 60 -3.82 -67.98 -11.15
CA GLN A 60 -2.60 -68.32 -10.43
C GLN A 60 -1.42 -68.58 -11.40
N ALA A 61 -1.67 -69.26 -12.53
CA ALA A 61 -0.66 -69.49 -13.56
C ALA A 61 -0.20 -68.18 -14.22
N CYS A 62 -1.11 -67.24 -14.47
CA CYS A 62 -0.76 -65.91 -15.00
C CYS A 62 0.13 -65.12 -14.03
N ARG A 63 -0.13 -65.22 -12.71
CA ARG A 63 0.69 -64.55 -11.68
C ARG A 63 2.12 -65.09 -11.62
N GLU A 64 2.33 -66.37 -11.93
CA GLU A 64 3.66 -66.99 -11.99
C GLU A 64 4.48 -66.53 -13.21
N GLY A 65 3.84 -65.97 -14.25
CA GLY A 65 4.49 -65.46 -15.47
C GLY A 65 5.09 -64.04 -15.38
N GLY A 66 5.00 -63.36 -14.24
CA GLY A 66 5.45 -61.97 -14.11
C GLY A 66 4.60 -60.97 -14.93
N ASN A 67 5.10 -59.75 -15.14
CA ASN A 67 4.29 -58.62 -15.63
C ASN A 67 3.77 -58.75 -17.08
N TYR A 68 4.33 -59.65 -17.90
CA TYR A 68 4.01 -59.71 -19.33
C TYR A 68 3.87 -61.13 -19.92
N ALA A 69 4.22 -62.21 -19.20
CA ALA A 69 4.12 -63.55 -19.78
C ALA A 69 2.66 -64.07 -19.76
N GLY A 70 2.26 -64.77 -20.82
CA GLY A 70 0.92 -65.35 -20.96
C GLY A 70 -0.17 -64.39 -21.46
N MET A 71 0.10 -63.08 -21.54
CA MET A 71 -0.87 -62.09 -22.04
C MET A 71 -1.31 -62.37 -23.49
N GLU A 72 -0.37 -62.73 -24.36
CA GLU A 72 -0.68 -63.04 -25.76
C GLU A 72 -1.54 -64.31 -25.89
N ILE A 73 -1.35 -65.31 -25.02
CA ILE A 73 -2.17 -66.54 -24.99
C ILE A 73 -3.61 -66.23 -24.55
N ILE A 74 -3.79 -65.34 -23.57
CA ILE A 74 -5.11 -64.89 -23.13
C ILE A 74 -5.81 -64.14 -24.26
N LYS A 75 -5.11 -63.23 -24.94
CA LYS A 75 -5.66 -62.45 -26.04
C LYS A 75 -6.02 -63.30 -27.25
N SER A 76 -5.21 -64.30 -27.60
CA SER A 76 -5.42 -65.11 -28.81
C SER A 76 -6.42 -66.24 -28.62
N HIS A 77 -6.55 -66.81 -27.40
CA HIS A 77 -7.38 -67.99 -27.17
C HIS A 77 -8.58 -67.73 -26.26
N LEU A 78 -8.41 -67.03 -25.14
CA LEU A 78 -9.48 -66.88 -24.14
C LEU A 78 -10.47 -65.77 -24.50
N LEU A 79 -9.99 -64.59 -24.92
CA LEU A 79 -10.87 -63.46 -25.26
C LEU A 79 -11.80 -63.77 -26.45
N PRO A 80 -11.34 -64.39 -27.55
CA PRO A 80 -12.22 -64.76 -28.65
C PRO A 80 -13.27 -65.77 -28.21
N TRP A 81 -12.87 -66.77 -27.41
CA TRP A 81 -13.80 -67.77 -26.87
C TRP A 81 -14.88 -67.13 -26.00
N LEU A 82 -14.52 -66.25 -25.06
CA LEU A 82 -15.48 -65.51 -24.22
C LEU A 82 -16.44 -64.65 -25.05
N GLY A 83 -15.95 -63.97 -26.09
CA GLY A 83 -16.79 -63.17 -26.99
C GLY A 83 -17.84 -64.01 -27.73
N THR A 84 -17.50 -65.26 -28.07
CA THR A 84 -18.41 -66.18 -28.78
C THR A 84 -19.38 -66.91 -27.85
N CYS A 85 -19.01 -67.26 -26.61
CA CYS A 85 -19.82 -68.09 -25.73
C CYS A 85 -21.10 -67.45 -25.20
N PHE A 86 -21.16 -66.11 -25.15
CA PHE A 86 -22.36 -65.37 -24.74
C PHE A 86 -23.17 -64.84 -25.92
N SER A 87 -22.67 -65.06 -27.14
CA SER A 87 -23.35 -64.73 -28.39
C SER A 87 -24.02 -65.99 -28.91
N SER A 88 -25.31 -66.20 -28.63
CA SER A 88 -26.05 -67.29 -29.27
C SER A 88 -25.99 -67.13 -30.80
N PRO A 89 -25.72 -68.20 -31.58
CA PRO A 89 -26.01 -68.14 -33.00
C PRO A 89 -27.54 -68.06 -33.14
N PRO A 90 -28.10 -67.00 -33.75
CA PRO A 90 -29.53 -66.98 -34.02
C PRO A 90 -29.81 -68.09 -35.04
N SER A 91 -30.66 -69.03 -34.63
CA SER A 91 -31.27 -69.98 -35.55
C SER A 91 -31.99 -69.20 -36.65
N GLY A 92 -31.44 -69.28 -37.86
CA GLY A 92 -32.12 -69.02 -39.12
C GLY A 92 -32.69 -67.61 -39.36
N ARG A 93 -31.84 -66.64 -39.76
CA ARG A 93 -32.10 -65.77 -40.94
C ARG A 93 -30.96 -64.77 -41.22
N THR A 94 -30.47 -64.86 -42.46
CA THR A 94 -29.99 -63.79 -43.36
C THR A 94 -28.90 -62.83 -42.88
N PHE A 95 -27.69 -63.09 -43.39
CA PHE A 95 -26.54 -62.26 -43.80
C PHE A 95 -26.53 -60.70 -43.72
N ASP A 96 -27.56 -60.00 -43.27
CA ASP A 96 -27.60 -58.52 -43.25
C ASP A 96 -27.29 -57.90 -41.88
N THR A 97 -27.43 -58.66 -40.79
CA THR A 97 -27.19 -58.16 -39.41
C THR A 97 -25.70 -57.90 -39.13
N SER A 98 -24.79 -58.66 -39.75
CA SER A 98 -23.35 -58.46 -39.62
C SER A 98 -22.90 -57.13 -40.23
N SER A 99 -23.54 -56.70 -41.32
CA SER A 99 -23.29 -55.38 -41.92
C SER A 99 -23.74 -54.24 -41.02
N SER A 100 -24.90 -54.37 -40.36
CA SER A 100 -25.41 -53.36 -39.42
C SER A 100 -24.54 -53.22 -38.17
N ILE A 101 -24.07 -54.34 -37.59
CA ILE A 101 -23.20 -54.33 -36.41
C ILE A 101 -21.80 -53.80 -36.76
N LEU A 102 -21.27 -54.15 -37.94
CA LEU A 102 -20.01 -53.59 -38.43
C LEU A 102 -20.11 -52.09 -38.71
N GLN A 103 -21.22 -51.62 -39.26
CA GLN A 103 -21.48 -50.19 -39.47
C GLN A 103 -21.58 -49.44 -38.13
N GLU A 104 -22.33 -49.98 -37.16
CA GLU A 104 -22.45 -49.39 -35.82
C GLU A 104 -21.09 -49.37 -35.09
N SER A 105 -20.27 -50.40 -35.28
CA SER A 105 -18.89 -50.45 -34.76
C SER A 105 -18.00 -49.38 -35.39
N LEU A 106 -18.08 -49.20 -36.71
CA LEU A 106 -17.31 -48.17 -37.42
C LEU A 106 -17.74 -46.76 -37.01
N GLU A 107 -19.04 -46.53 -36.80
CA GLU A 107 -19.56 -45.26 -36.31
C GLU A 107 -19.11 -44.97 -34.87
N LYS A 108 -19.13 -45.97 -33.98
CA LYS A 108 -18.59 -45.83 -32.62
C LYS A 108 -17.09 -45.57 -32.61
N ASP A 109 -16.32 -46.25 -33.44
CA ASP A 109 -14.88 -46.00 -33.58
C ASP A 109 -14.58 -44.60 -34.11
N ARG A 110 -15.42 -44.09 -35.02
CA ARG A 110 -15.34 -42.72 -35.50
C ARG A 110 -15.62 -41.71 -34.38
N LEU A 111 -16.71 -41.90 -33.63
CA LEU A 111 -17.06 -41.04 -32.49
C LEU A 111 -15.98 -41.08 -31.40
N LEU A 112 -15.42 -42.24 -31.10
CA LEU A 112 -14.31 -42.37 -30.16
C LEU A 112 -13.08 -41.60 -30.63
N ARG A 113 -12.79 -41.60 -31.93
CA ARG A 113 -11.68 -40.84 -32.51
C ARG A 113 -11.92 -39.34 -32.44
N GLU A 114 -13.15 -38.89 -32.70
CA GLU A 114 -13.56 -37.48 -32.59
C GLU A 114 -13.54 -37.00 -31.14
N LEU A 115 -14.03 -37.79 -30.18
CA LEU A 115 -13.93 -37.48 -28.76
C LEU A 115 -12.48 -37.46 -28.26
N SER A 116 -11.66 -38.41 -28.72
CA SER A 116 -10.23 -38.45 -28.42
C SER A 116 -9.51 -37.22 -28.98
N SER A 117 -9.80 -36.83 -30.23
CA SER A 117 -9.19 -35.64 -30.82
C SER A 117 -9.65 -34.36 -30.09
N ALA A 118 -10.93 -34.21 -29.77
CA ALA A 118 -11.45 -33.07 -29.02
C ALA A 118 -10.78 -32.94 -27.64
N ARG A 119 -10.70 -34.04 -26.88
CA ARG A 119 -10.01 -34.07 -25.59
C ARG A 119 -8.54 -33.71 -25.72
N ASN A 120 -7.85 -34.22 -26.74
CA ASN A 120 -6.43 -33.91 -26.95
C ASN A 120 -6.22 -32.43 -27.28
N HIS A 121 -7.12 -31.79 -28.03
CA HIS A 121 -7.07 -30.34 -28.28
C HIS A 121 -7.30 -29.54 -27.00
N GLU A 122 -8.25 -29.93 -26.17
CA GLU A 122 -8.52 -29.27 -24.88
C GLU A 122 -7.31 -29.36 -23.94
N VAL A 123 -6.70 -30.53 -23.83
CA VAL A 123 -5.46 -30.72 -23.04
C VAL A 123 -4.35 -29.81 -23.55
N GLN A 124 -4.12 -29.75 -24.87
CA GLN A 124 -3.11 -28.86 -25.45
C GLN A 124 -3.41 -27.38 -25.20
N GLN A 125 -4.68 -26.99 -25.19
CA GLN A 125 -5.08 -25.61 -24.90
C GLN A 125 -4.81 -25.26 -23.43
N LEU A 126 -5.21 -26.14 -22.51
CA LEU A 126 -4.92 -25.97 -21.09
C LEU A 126 -3.42 -25.94 -20.80
N GLU A 127 -2.62 -26.74 -21.51
CA GLU A 127 -1.16 -26.69 -21.41
C GLU A 127 -0.58 -25.35 -21.88
N LYS A 128 -1.11 -24.76 -22.96
CA LYS A 128 -0.69 -23.43 -23.43
C LYS A 128 -1.05 -22.35 -22.41
N GLU A 129 -2.26 -22.38 -21.87
CA GLU A 129 -2.71 -21.44 -20.84
C GLU A 129 -1.90 -21.58 -19.55
N LEU A 130 -1.59 -22.81 -19.13
CA LEU A 130 -0.74 -23.09 -17.98
C LEU A 130 0.69 -22.54 -18.18
N ASN A 131 1.25 -22.70 -19.38
CA ASN A 131 2.58 -22.17 -19.67
C ASN A 131 2.58 -20.64 -19.76
N ALA A 132 1.54 -20.02 -20.32
CA ALA A 132 1.38 -18.57 -20.35
C ALA A 132 1.27 -17.97 -18.95
N THR A 133 0.44 -18.58 -18.08
CA THR A 133 0.28 -18.14 -16.68
C THR A 133 1.55 -18.33 -15.87
N ARG A 134 2.31 -19.42 -16.08
CA ARG A 134 3.63 -19.61 -15.46
C ARG A 134 4.62 -18.52 -15.86
N LEU A 135 4.64 -18.13 -17.14
CA LEU A 135 5.52 -17.07 -17.62
C LEU A 135 5.13 -15.72 -17.01
N GLN A 136 3.84 -15.39 -16.97
CA GLN A 136 3.35 -14.17 -16.31
C GLN A 136 3.71 -14.16 -14.82
N LEU A 137 3.54 -15.27 -14.12
CA LEU A 137 3.90 -15.39 -12.71
C LEU A 137 5.41 -15.16 -12.51
N SER A 138 6.25 -15.72 -13.39
CA SER A 138 7.70 -15.48 -13.35
C SER A 138 8.06 -14.00 -13.56
N LEU A 139 7.37 -13.30 -14.47
CA LEU A 139 7.58 -11.87 -14.71
C LEU A 139 7.16 -11.04 -13.49
N VAL A 140 5.98 -11.30 -12.93
CA VAL A 140 5.50 -10.59 -11.74
C VAL A 140 6.41 -10.85 -10.53
N GLN A 141 6.94 -12.08 -10.39
CA GLN A 141 7.93 -12.38 -9.35
C GLN A 141 9.22 -11.58 -9.52
N GLN A 142 9.70 -11.45 -10.76
CA GLN A 142 10.88 -10.63 -11.05
C GLN A 142 10.62 -9.16 -10.72
N ASP A 143 9.51 -8.59 -11.19
CA ASP A 143 9.12 -7.20 -10.91
C ASP A 143 9.00 -6.94 -9.41
N LEU A 144 8.45 -7.90 -8.66
CA LEU A 144 8.35 -7.83 -7.21
C LEU A 144 9.74 -7.76 -6.54
N THR A 145 10.69 -8.59 -7.00
CA THR A 145 12.05 -8.57 -6.45
C THR A 145 12.78 -7.27 -6.79
N GLU A 146 12.58 -6.71 -7.98
CA GLU A 146 13.14 -5.42 -8.38
C GLU A 146 12.56 -4.28 -7.54
N ALA A 147 11.25 -4.25 -7.35
CA ALA A 147 10.59 -3.26 -6.51
C ALA A 147 11.05 -3.34 -5.04
N GLN A 148 11.28 -4.55 -4.50
CA GLN A 148 11.82 -4.73 -3.15
C GLN A 148 13.24 -4.17 -3.03
N LEU A 149 14.10 -4.39 -4.02
CA LEU A 149 15.45 -3.84 -4.04
C LEU A 149 15.43 -2.31 -4.12
N ALA A 150 14.59 -1.73 -4.98
CA ALA A 150 14.41 -0.28 -5.08
C ALA A 150 13.89 0.33 -3.77
N LEU A 151 12.95 -0.35 -3.10
CA LEU A 151 12.43 0.09 -1.81
C LEU A 151 13.52 0.13 -0.73
N GLU A 152 14.32 -0.92 -0.59
CA GLU A 152 15.41 -0.93 0.40
C GLU A 152 16.51 0.10 0.06
N ASP A 153 16.80 0.35 -1.22
CA ASP A 153 17.69 1.44 -1.65
C ASP A 153 17.12 2.83 -1.26
N THR A 154 15.84 3.09 -1.48
CA THR A 154 15.21 4.35 -1.05
C THR A 154 15.17 4.50 0.47
N LYS A 155 14.96 3.41 1.21
CA LYS A 155 14.95 3.39 2.66
C LYS A 155 16.33 3.66 3.25
N THR A 156 17.38 3.08 2.67
CA THR A 156 18.76 3.36 3.09
C THR A 156 19.16 4.80 2.78
N LYS A 157 18.84 5.32 1.59
CA LYS A 157 19.06 6.73 1.22
C LYS A 157 18.29 7.70 2.13
N SER A 158 17.02 7.42 2.42
CA SER A 158 16.25 8.28 3.31
C SER A 158 16.78 8.25 4.74
N ALA A 159 17.16 7.08 5.26
CA ALA A 159 17.78 6.96 6.58
C ALA A 159 19.09 7.76 6.69
N THR A 160 19.96 7.72 5.68
CA THR A 160 21.19 8.53 5.69
C THR A 160 20.93 10.03 5.63
N THR A 161 19.97 10.47 4.81
CA THR A 161 19.58 11.90 4.79
C THR A 161 18.98 12.37 6.10
N LEU A 162 18.21 11.52 6.79
CA LEU A 162 17.59 11.84 8.07
C LEU A 162 18.65 12.01 9.15
N LEU A 163 19.63 11.09 9.23
CA LEU A 163 20.74 11.20 10.17
C LEU A 163 21.56 12.49 9.94
N ALA A 164 21.86 12.82 8.68
CA ALA A 164 22.57 14.06 8.35
C ALA A 164 21.77 15.32 8.78
N ALA A 165 20.46 15.33 8.59
CA ALA A 165 19.59 16.43 9.02
C ALA A 165 19.47 16.50 10.55
N GLU A 166 19.45 15.36 11.25
CA GLU A 166 19.48 15.31 12.72
C GLU A 166 20.78 15.90 13.26
N ASP A 167 21.93 15.55 12.67
CA ASP A 167 23.23 16.11 13.03
C ASP A 167 23.28 17.64 12.81
N GLU A 168 22.73 18.13 11.69
CA GLU A 168 22.62 19.58 11.43
C GLU A 168 21.73 20.28 12.47
N ILE A 169 20.59 19.68 12.86
CA ILE A 169 19.72 20.24 13.90
C ILE A 169 20.44 20.29 15.25
N VAL A 170 21.21 19.26 15.60
CA VAL A 170 22.00 19.24 16.83
C VAL A 170 23.04 20.36 16.81
N GLN A 171 23.76 20.53 15.70
CA GLN A 171 24.75 21.59 15.53
C GLN A 171 24.11 23.00 15.63
N LEU A 172 22.98 23.22 14.95
CA LEU A 172 22.27 24.50 15.02
C LEU A 172 21.75 24.79 16.43
N LYS A 173 21.32 23.76 17.18
CA LYS A 173 20.91 23.92 18.59
C LYS A 173 22.10 24.30 19.48
N THR A 174 23.28 23.75 19.26
CA THR A 174 24.47 24.12 20.02
C THR A 174 24.89 25.55 19.72
N ASP A 175 24.88 25.95 18.45
CA ASP A 175 25.25 27.31 18.03
C ASP A 175 24.26 28.35 18.56
N LEU A 176 22.96 28.03 18.55
CA LEU A 176 21.92 28.88 19.11
C LEU A 176 22.11 29.09 20.62
N LYS A 177 22.44 28.03 21.37
CA LYS A 177 22.76 28.15 22.81
C LYS A 177 23.99 29.03 23.03
N ALA A 178 25.04 28.86 22.23
CA ALA A 178 26.25 29.68 22.32
C ALA A 178 25.94 31.17 22.01
N SER A 179 25.12 31.43 21.00
CA SER A 179 24.71 32.81 20.66
C SER A 179 23.89 33.46 21.77
N ARG A 180 22.96 32.72 22.41
CA ARG A 180 22.20 33.22 23.56
C ARG A 180 23.10 33.56 24.75
N ALA A 181 24.05 32.69 25.08
CA ALA A 181 25.00 32.96 26.16
C ALA A 181 25.85 34.23 25.87
N LYS A 182 26.19 34.47 24.61
CA LYS A 182 26.86 35.71 24.19
C LYS A 182 25.97 36.93 24.34
N GLU A 183 24.70 36.84 23.95
CA GLU A 183 23.71 37.92 24.13
C GLU A 183 23.54 38.28 25.61
N ASP A 184 23.37 37.28 26.49
CA ASP A 184 23.26 37.49 27.93
C ASP A 184 24.50 38.21 28.51
N CYS A 185 25.71 37.84 28.06
CA CYS A 185 26.93 38.54 28.44
C CYS A 185 26.95 40.01 27.95
N THR A 186 26.47 40.28 26.73
CA THR A 186 26.37 41.65 26.23
C THR A 186 25.36 42.49 27.00
N LEU A 187 24.23 41.90 27.42
CA LEU A 187 23.23 42.58 28.25
C LEU A 187 23.80 42.95 29.63
N GLN A 188 24.53 42.05 30.27
CA GLN A 188 25.22 42.35 31.54
C GLN A 188 26.23 43.51 31.38
N ASN A 189 26.95 43.53 30.25
CA ASN A 189 27.88 44.64 29.96
C ASN A 189 27.14 45.98 29.74
N LEU A 190 25.97 45.96 29.09
CA LEU A 190 25.14 47.16 28.90
C LEU A 190 24.59 47.68 30.22
N GLU A 191 24.15 46.80 31.11
CA GLU A 191 23.70 47.17 32.46
C GLU A 191 24.83 47.88 33.23
N ARG A 192 26.03 47.31 33.18
CA ARG A 192 27.22 47.93 33.79
C ARG A 192 27.57 49.30 33.17
N LEU A 193 27.39 49.47 31.86
CA LEU A 193 27.57 50.77 31.20
C LEU A 193 26.53 51.80 31.66
N SER A 194 25.27 51.38 31.79
CA SER A 194 24.19 52.22 32.34
C SER A 194 24.52 52.72 33.75
N ASP A 195 25.08 51.86 34.60
CA ASP A 195 25.54 52.27 35.94
C ASP A 195 26.64 53.34 35.88
N TYR A 196 27.61 53.19 34.96
CA TYR A 196 28.65 54.21 34.74
C TYR A 196 28.07 55.52 34.21
N GLU A 197 27.08 55.48 33.31
CA GLU A 197 26.38 56.67 32.83
C GLU A 197 25.64 57.39 33.96
N ASN A 198 24.96 56.65 34.84
CA ASN A 198 24.28 57.20 36.01
C ASN A 198 25.25 57.86 37.00
N GLN A 199 26.41 57.23 37.24
CA GLN A 199 27.48 57.81 38.05
C GLN A 199 28.02 59.10 37.42
N LEU A 200 28.29 59.08 36.11
CA LEU A 200 28.73 60.27 35.38
C LEU A 200 27.71 61.41 35.46
N GLN A 201 26.42 61.10 35.37
CA GLN A 201 25.36 62.11 35.49
C GLN A 201 25.29 62.69 36.91
N THR A 202 25.47 61.85 37.93
CA THR A 202 25.53 62.30 39.34
C THR A 202 26.69 63.24 39.57
N LEU A 203 27.89 62.87 39.10
CA LEU A 203 29.09 63.72 39.16
C LEU A 203 28.90 65.03 38.39
N LYS A 204 28.27 65.01 37.22
CA LYS A 204 27.93 66.24 36.47
C LYS A 204 27.01 67.16 37.27
N ASN A 205 25.97 66.61 37.91
CA ASN A 205 25.06 67.38 38.75
C ASN A 205 25.79 67.99 39.95
N GLU A 206 26.68 67.24 40.57
CA GLU A 206 27.52 67.72 41.68
C GLU A 206 28.45 68.86 41.24
N ILE A 207 29.14 68.71 40.11
CA ILE A 207 29.97 69.78 39.51
C ILE A 207 29.12 71.02 39.22
N ALA A 208 27.91 70.85 38.70
CA ALA A 208 27.01 71.98 38.44
C ALA A 208 26.66 72.73 39.74
N ILE A 209 26.32 72.01 40.82
CA ILE A 209 26.04 72.59 42.14
C ILE A 209 27.28 73.32 42.68
N LEU A 210 28.45 72.66 42.67
CA LEU A 210 29.71 73.24 43.14
C LEU A 210 30.08 74.49 42.33
N SER A 211 29.86 74.47 41.02
CA SER A 211 30.10 75.63 40.14
C SER A 211 29.16 76.79 40.47
N ALA A 212 27.89 76.51 40.75
CA ALA A 212 26.92 77.52 41.16
C ALA A 212 27.31 78.14 42.52
N GLN A 213 27.69 77.32 43.50
CA GLN A 213 28.19 77.80 44.80
C GLN A 213 29.46 78.65 44.65
N LYS A 214 30.41 78.20 43.82
CA LYS A 214 31.62 78.96 43.50
C LYS A 214 31.27 80.32 42.89
N SER A 215 30.33 80.36 41.95
CA SER A 215 29.87 81.62 41.34
C SER A 215 29.20 82.55 42.35
N LEU A 216 28.41 82.01 43.29
CA LEU A 216 27.80 82.78 44.37
C LEU A 216 28.86 83.36 45.30
N LEU A 217 29.84 82.56 45.71
CA LEU A 217 30.97 83.02 46.54
C LEU A 217 31.79 84.09 45.81
N GLN A 218 32.08 83.90 44.53
CA GLN A 218 32.74 84.91 43.70
C GLN A 218 31.92 86.19 43.58
N SER A 219 30.58 86.10 43.43
CA SER A 219 29.69 87.27 43.40
C SER A 219 29.66 88.02 44.73
N ARG A 220 29.75 87.30 45.86
CA ARG A 220 29.86 87.91 47.20
C ARG A 220 31.20 88.61 47.38
N LEU A 221 32.29 88.01 46.90
CA LEU A 221 33.62 88.62 46.86
C LEU A 221 33.63 89.89 45.97
N ALA A 222 32.94 89.84 44.83
CA ALA A 222 32.79 90.97 43.92
C ALA A 222 31.88 92.08 44.47
N ARG A 223 30.98 91.78 45.42
CA ARG A 223 30.07 92.77 46.06
C ARG A 223 30.75 93.53 47.22
N SER A 224 31.90 93.07 47.71
CA SER A 224 32.77 93.79 48.67
C SER A 224 33.78 94.76 48.03
N GLN A 225 33.74 94.95 46.71
CA GLN A 225 34.51 95.99 46.02
C GLN A 225 33.59 96.75 45.06
N SER A 226 33.76 98.06 44.97
CA SER A 226 33.07 98.94 44.02
C SER A 226 34.10 99.87 43.37
N PRO A 227 33.84 100.45 42.18
CA PRO A 227 33.46 99.77 40.92
C PRO A 227 34.24 100.36 39.70
N SER A 228 34.03 99.81 38.48
CA SER A 228 33.87 100.48 37.14
C SER A 228 34.38 99.62 35.94
N PRO A 229 34.10 99.93 34.64
CA PRO A 229 32.97 99.36 33.90
C PRO A 229 33.31 98.83 32.47
N ARG A 230 32.26 98.36 31.74
CA ARG A 230 32.20 98.03 30.29
C ARG A 230 32.74 96.63 29.94
N SER A 231 32.22 95.88 28.98
CA SER A 231 31.66 96.24 27.67
C SER A 231 30.73 95.13 27.12
N ALA A 232 30.07 95.46 26.03
CA ALA A 232 28.92 94.84 25.38
C ALA A 232 29.19 93.53 24.60
N ARG A 233 28.09 93.01 24.00
CA ARG A 233 27.94 91.97 22.96
C ARG A 233 28.09 90.52 23.46
N SER A 234 27.29 89.54 23.03
CA SER A 234 26.42 89.42 21.85
C SER A 234 25.63 88.10 21.90
N ARG A 235 24.41 88.15 21.33
CA ARG A 235 23.76 87.16 20.43
C ARG A 235 23.54 85.71 20.94
N SER A 236 22.25 85.38 21.00
CA SER A 236 21.52 84.11 20.80
C SER A 236 22.22 83.08 19.88
N PRO A 237 21.84 81.76 19.86
CA PRO A 237 20.46 81.27 19.96
C PRO A 237 20.21 79.92 20.66
N SER A 238 18.94 79.72 21.01
CA SER A 238 18.31 78.42 21.22
C SER A 238 18.41 77.51 19.99
N PRO A 239 18.41 76.18 20.19
CA PRO A 239 17.61 75.32 19.32
C PRO A 239 16.68 74.40 20.13
N LEU A 240 15.40 74.50 19.76
CA LEU A 240 14.33 73.51 19.63
C LEU A 240 14.45 72.13 20.33
N PRO A 241 13.34 71.63 20.89
CA PRO A 241 13.25 70.23 21.32
C PRO A 241 13.30 69.31 20.10
N ILE A 242 14.18 68.31 20.17
CA ILE A 242 14.15 67.15 19.28
C ILE A 242 12.78 66.49 19.47
N ARG A 243 11.95 66.61 18.44
CA ARG A 243 10.74 65.82 18.25
C ARG A 243 11.16 64.35 18.34
N GLY A 244 10.85 63.71 19.46
CA GLY A 244 11.00 62.27 19.60
C GLY A 244 10.24 61.61 18.45
N PHE A 245 10.98 60.93 17.58
CA PHE A 245 10.38 59.87 16.77
C PHE A 245 9.85 58.85 17.78
N SER A 246 8.53 58.75 17.92
CA SER A 246 7.92 57.64 18.63
C SER A 246 8.13 56.36 17.81
N PRO A 247 8.91 55.37 18.24
CA PRO A 247 8.88 54.04 17.68
C PRO A 247 7.75 53.30 18.40
N GLY A 248 6.51 53.56 18.00
CA GLY A 248 5.37 53.26 18.88
C GLY A 248 4.09 52.75 18.23
N ARG A 249 4.09 52.43 16.93
CA ARG A 249 2.87 51.98 16.23
C ARG A 249 2.97 50.60 15.57
N GLY A 250 3.99 49.81 15.89
CA GLY A 250 4.19 48.47 15.31
C GLY A 250 3.81 47.28 16.22
N ARG A 251 3.83 47.44 17.56
CA ARG A 251 3.67 46.29 18.49
C ARG A 251 2.23 45.86 18.77
N PHE A 252 1.22 46.66 18.44
CA PHE A 252 -0.18 46.35 18.73
C PHE A 252 -0.88 45.45 17.69
N THR A 253 -0.17 44.86 16.73
CA THR A 253 -0.83 44.23 15.56
C THR A 253 -0.79 42.70 15.56
N HIS A 254 0.24 42.03 16.11
CA HIS A 254 0.35 40.57 15.99
C HIS A 254 -0.72 39.82 16.82
N ALA A 255 -0.85 40.17 18.11
CA ALA A 255 -1.82 39.52 19.00
C ALA A 255 -3.28 39.80 18.57
N SER A 256 -3.60 41.05 18.19
CA SER A 256 -4.93 41.42 17.72
C SER A 256 -5.28 40.85 16.35
N ARG A 257 -4.30 40.63 15.46
CA ARG A 257 -4.52 39.92 14.19
C ARG A 257 -4.71 38.43 14.41
N HIS A 258 -3.89 37.82 15.27
CA HIS A 258 -4.06 36.43 15.67
C HIS A 258 -5.47 36.21 16.25
N ALA A 259 -5.92 37.09 17.16
CA ALA A 259 -7.27 37.03 17.71
C ALA A 259 -8.37 37.11 16.64
N ARG A 260 -8.26 38.06 15.69
CA ARG A 260 -9.24 38.21 14.60
C ARG A 260 -9.24 37.03 13.62
N LEU A 261 -8.08 36.46 13.30
CA LEU A 261 -7.98 35.27 12.46
C LEU A 261 -8.62 34.05 13.13
N VAL A 262 -8.37 33.87 14.44
CA VAL A 262 -8.98 32.80 15.22
C VAL A 262 -10.50 32.99 15.30
N GLU A 263 -10.98 34.20 15.56
CA GLU A 263 -12.41 34.53 15.58
C GLU A 263 -13.08 34.26 14.22
N HIS A 264 -12.46 34.72 13.13
CA HIS A 264 -12.97 34.48 11.78
C HIS A 264 -13.01 32.99 11.42
N PHE A 265 -11.95 32.25 11.77
CA PHE A 265 -11.92 30.80 11.60
C PHE A 265 -13.01 30.11 12.42
N CYS A 266 -13.21 30.49 13.67
CA CYS A 266 -14.28 29.94 14.51
C CYS A 266 -15.66 30.19 13.91
N ASN A 267 -15.90 31.37 13.33
CA ASN A 267 -17.16 31.71 12.66
C ASN A 267 -17.40 30.85 11.42
N ILE A 268 -16.38 30.71 10.54
CA ILE A 268 -16.44 29.85 9.36
C ILE A 268 -16.66 28.38 9.77
N TYR A 269 -15.90 27.91 10.75
CA TYR A 269 -15.94 26.52 11.22
C TYR A 269 -17.27 26.17 11.90
N ALA A 270 -17.95 27.14 12.52
CA ALA A 270 -19.24 26.92 13.15
C ALA A 270 -20.36 26.65 12.13
N GLN A 271 -20.36 27.36 10.99
CA GLN A 271 -21.43 27.31 10.01
C GLN A 271 -21.08 26.46 8.78
N GLU A 272 -20.01 26.79 8.06
CA GLU A 272 -19.68 26.15 6.79
C GLU A 272 -19.33 24.67 6.94
N ARG A 273 -18.80 24.27 8.10
CA ARG A 273 -18.54 22.86 8.41
C ARG A 273 -19.84 22.04 8.44
N LEU A 274 -20.90 22.58 9.04
CA LEU A 274 -22.19 21.89 9.14
C LEU A 274 -22.84 21.79 7.77
N ASP A 275 -22.75 22.85 6.97
CA ASP A 275 -23.27 22.88 5.60
C ASP A 275 -22.52 21.86 4.72
N ALA A 276 -21.18 21.81 4.79
CA ALA A 276 -20.37 20.81 4.09
C ALA A 276 -20.67 19.37 4.56
N GLN A 277 -20.88 19.17 5.86
CA GLN A 277 -21.25 17.87 6.42
C GLN A 277 -22.63 17.43 5.93
N SER A 278 -23.60 18.35 5.84
CA SER A 278 -24.94 18.07 5.32
C SER A 278 -24.93 17.69 3.84
N LEU A 279 -24.08 18.37 3.05
CA LEU A 279 -23.91 18.08 1.63
C LEU A 279 -23.25 16.71 1.41
N LEU A 280 -22.16 16.42 2.10
CA LEU A 280 -21.44 15.14 1.98
C LEU A 280 -22.27 13.96 2.49
N ARG A 281 -23.11 14.18 3.52
CA ARG A 281 -24.09 13.20 4.01
C ARG A 281 -25.12 12.77 2.96
N SER A 282 -25.33 13.54 1.89
CA SER A 282 -26.20 13.13 0.77
C SER A 282 -25.55 12.09 -0.15
N TYR A 283 -24.23 11.91 -0.06
CA TYR A 283 -23.46 10.98 -0.88
C TYR A 283 -22.76 9.88 -0.07
N ILE A 284 -22.54 10.10 1.23
CA ILE A 284 -21.81 9.20 2.15
C ILE A 284 -22.61 9.07 3.45
N ASP A 285 -23.06 7.84 3.75
CA ASP A 285 -23.89 7.57 4.94
C ASP A 285 -23.06 7.58 6.24
N ASP A 286 -21.79 7.20 6.16
CA ASP A 286 -20.88 7.17 7.31
C ASP A 286 -20.45 8.58 7.73
N LEU A 287 -20.91 8.99 8.92
CA LEU A 287 -20.59 10.28 9.51
C LEU A 287 -19.10 10.43 9.81
N GLU A 288 -18.43 9.36 10.25
CA GLU A 288 -17.03 9.41 10.65
C GLU A 288 -16.15 9.66 9.43
N MET A 289 -16.46 8.99 8.31
CA MET A 289 -15.80 9.23 7.03
C MET A 289 -16.02 10.66 6.53
N VAL A 290 -17.25 11.19 6.61
CA VAL A 290 -17.55 12.58 6.24
C VAL A 290 -16.74 13.58 7.08
N GLN A 291 -16.68 13.38 8.40
CA GLN A 291 -15.89 14.24 9.30
C GLN A 291 -14.40 14.16 8.99
N ARG A 292 -13.89 12.97 8.65
CA ARG A 292 -12.49 12.76 8.27
C ARG A 292 -12.14 13.49 6.97
N ILE A 293 -13.03 13.44 5.96
CA ILE A 293 -12.85 14.18 4.70
C ILE A 293 -12.77 15.68 4.96
N ILE A 294 -13.70 16.23 5.75
CA ILE A 294 -13.72 17.67 6.08
C ILE A 294 -12.44 18.06 6.84
N TYR A 295 -12.04 17.27 7.82
CA TYR A 295 -10.81 17.52 8.58
C TYR A 295 -9.57 17.56 7.67
N VAL A 296 -9.42 16.57 6.79
CA VAL A 296 -8.30 16.49 5.85
C VAL A 296 -8.29 17.69 4.89
N ALA A 297 -9.46 18.08 4.37
CA ALA A 297 -9.57 19.23 3.48
C ALA A 297 -9.16 20.54 4.17
N VAL A 298 -9.58 20.74 5.42
CA VAL A 298 -9.18 21.91 6.22
C VAL A 298 -7.68 21.89 6.50
N GLU A 299 -7.13 20.73 6.90
CA GLU A 299 -5.70 20.60 7.18
C GLU A 299 -4.84 20.89 5.95
N GLU A 300 -5.23 20.35 4.79
CA GLU A 300 -4.54 20.59 3.52
C GLU A 300 -4.62 22.06 3.10
N SER A 301 -5.77 22.70 3.28
CA SER A 301 -5.95 24.13 3.01
C SER A 301 -4.99 24.99 3.84
N PHE A 302 -4.86 24.69 5.15
CA PHE A 302 -3.90 25.39 6.01
C PHE A 302 -2.45 25.10 5.64
N ARG A 303 -2.14 23.86 5.22
CA ARG A 303 -0.82 23.47 4.76
C ARG A 303 -0.44 24.27 3.50
N ALA A 304 -1.32 24.34 2.52
CA ALA A 304 -1.16 25.14 1.31
C ALA A 304 -0.97 26.63 1.63
N ALA A 305 -1.83 27.21 2.49
CA ALA A 305 -1.73 28.61 2.91
C ALA A 305 -0.40 28.93 3.61
N LYS A 306 0.07 28.05 4.53
CA LYS A 306 1.37 28.19 5.19
C LYS A 306 2.54 28.16 4.20
N MET A 307 2.48 27.27 3.21
CA MET A 307 3.51 27.17 2.18
C MET A 307 3.54 28.41 1.28
N ALA A 308 2.38 28.90 0.86
CA ALA A 308 2.27 30.14 0.08
C ALA A 308 2.79 31.35 0.87
N PHE A 309 2.45 31.46 2.15
CA PHE A 309 2.97 32.52 3.03
C PHE A 309 4.49 32.46 3.17
N ARG A 310 5.08 31.27 3.36
CA ARG A 310 6.53 31.08 3.41
C ARG A 310 7.20 31.54 2.12
N GLN A 311 6.67 31.15 0.97
CA GLN A 311 7.18 31.58 -0.34
C GLN A 311 7.10 33.10 -0.52
N PHE A 312 5.96 33.71 -0.14
CA PHE A 312 5.79 35.16 -0.17
C PHE A 312 6.80 35.87 0.74
N LYS A 313 6.92 35.43 2.00
CA LYS A 313 7.89 35.97 2.95
C LYS A 313 9.32 35.91 2.41
N MET A 314 9.70 34.80 1.79
CA MET A 314 11.00 34.66 1.13
C MET A 314 11.19 35.61 -0.05
N ARG A 315 10.17 35.83 -0.87
CA ARG A 315 10.20 36.81 -1.99
C ARG A 315 10.36 38.25 -1.48
N VAL A 316 9.59 38.62 -0.45
CA VAL A 316 9.70 39.94 0.20
C VAL A 316 11.10 40.12 0.79
N ARG A 317 11.62 39.11 1.51
CA ARG A 317 12.98 39.14 2.05
C ARG A 317 14.04 39.36 0.98
N LYS A 318 13.97 38.64 -0.14
CA LYS A 318 14.91 38.84 -1.26
C LYS A 318 14.81 40.26 -1.84
N THR A 319 13.59 40.76 -2.04
CA THR A 319 13.36 42.08 -2.64
C THR A 319 13.84 43.22 -1.72
N LEU A 320 13.53 43.13 -0.43
CA LEU A 320 13.97 44.12 0.56
C LEU A 320 15.48 44.04 0.81
N SER A 321 16.10 42.85 0.76
CA SER A 321 17.55 42.70 0.94
C SER A 321 18.39 43.46 -0.10
N LEU A 322 17.85 43.69 -1.30
CA LEU A 322 18.51 44.45 -2.38
C LEU A 322 18.52 45.97 -2.14
N SER A 323 17.60 46.46 -1.32
CA SER A 323 17.38 47.90 -1.06
C SER A 323 17.62 48.27 0.42
N TYR A 324 18.10 47.32 1.21
CA TYR A 324 18.23 47.45 2.65
C TYR A 324 19.57 48.09 3.04
N SER A 325 19.50 49.31 3.60
CA SER A 325 20.60 50.02 4.24
C SER A 325 20.07 50.72 5.51
N GLY A 326 19.52 49.92 6.43
CA GLY A 326 18.87 50.41 7.65
C GLY A 326 19.48 49.82 8.93
N PRO A 327 19.19 50.40 10.12
CA PRO A 327 19.62 49.88 11.41
C PRO A 327 18.69 48.81 12.02
N GLU A 328 17.48 48.60 11.49
CA GLU A 328 16.50 47.64 12.02
C GLU A 328 16.59 46.25 11.37
N PRO A 329 16.61 45.15 12.15
CA PRO A 329 16.82 43.80 11.61
C PRO A 329 15.89 43.48 10.43
N LEU A 330 16.49 42.95 9.35
CA LEU A 330 15.83 42.69 8.07
C LEU A 330 14.51 41.89 8.21
N GLU A 331 14.45 40.96 9.16
CA GLU A 331 13.24 40.16 9.43
C GLU A 331 12.07 41.00 9.97
N ASP A 332 12.33 41.98 10.82
CA ASP A 332 11.28 42.85 11.36
C ASP A 332 10.74 43.77 10.26
N MET A 333 11.62 44.24 9.36
CA MET A 333 11.24 45.05 8.20
C MET A 333 10.47 44.24 7.14
N VAL A 334 10.84 42.96 6.93
CA VAL A 334 10.10 42.03 6.07
C VAL A 334 8.70 41.77 6.63
N MET A 335 8.60 41.49 7.92
CA MET A 335 7.32 41.29 8.57
C MET A 335 6.49 42.58 8.51
N ASP A 336 7.08 43.73 8.81
CA ASP A 336 6.37 45.01 8.77
C ASP A 336 5.92 45.39 7.35
N TYR A 337 6.71 45.09 6.31
CA TYR A 337 6.29 45.23 4.92
C TYR A 337 5.09 44.33 4.58
N ILE A 338 5.13 43.05 4.97
CA ILE A 338 4.03 42.11 4.78
C ILE A 338 2.76 42.63 5.47
N ILE A 339 2.90 43.17 6.69
CA ILE A 339 1.80 43.71 7.50
C ILE A 339 1.21 44.97 6.87
N ARG A 340 2.04 45.86 6.32
CA ARG A 340 1.58 47.10 5.66
C ARG A 340 0.93 46.86 4.30
N GLN A 341 1.26 45.74 3.63
CA GLN A 341 0.73 45.38 2.32
C GLN A 341 -0.47 44.42 2.38
N GLU A 342 -0.94 44.04 3.58
CA GLU A 342 -2.09 43.13 3.80
C GLU A 342 -3.45 43.75 3.38
N ASP A 343 -3.56 45.07 3.15
CA ASP A 343 -4.81 45.73 2.75
C ASP A 343 -5.17 45.55 1.25
N LEU A 344 -4.35 44.84 0.45
CA LEU A 344 -4.44 44.83 -1.01
C LEU A 344 -4.54 43.46 -1.70
N TYR A 345 -4.75 42.35 -0.97
CA TYR A 345 -4.91 41.04 -1.61
C TYR A 345 -6.37 40.58 -1.66
N ASP A 346 -6.94 40.74 -2.86
CA ASP A 346 -8.08 39.98 -3.34
C ASP A 346 -7.65 38.53 -3.61
N VAL A 347 -8.32 37.60 -2.92
CA VAL A 347 -8.10 36.16 -2.89
C VAL A 347 -8.17 35.52 -4.28
N GLN A 348 -8.78 36.20 -5.26
CA GLN A 348 -8.90 35.74 -6.66
C GLN A 348 -7.56 35.59 -7.41
N SER A 349 -6.51 36.36 -7.09
CA SER A 349 -5.24 36.29 -7.82
C SER A 349 -4.41 35.04 -7.47
N SER A 350 -4.56 34.52 -6.25
CA SER A 350 -3.87 33.32 -5.74
C SER A 350 -4.42 32.01 -6.32
N VAL A 351 -5.70 31.98 -6.71
CA VAL A 351 -6.35 30.80 -7.30
C VAL A 351 -5.98 30.63 -8.79
N ASN A 352 -5.74 31.73 -9.50
CA ASN A 352 -5.38 31.66 -10.93
C ASN A 352 -3.93 31.22 -11.18
N VAL A 353 -3.02 31.37 -10.21
CA VAL A 353 -1.64 30.86 -10.34
C VAL A 353 -1.56 29.35 -10.08
N SER A 354 -2.49 28.80 -9.30
CA SER A 354 -2.53 27.36 -8.99
C SER A 354 -3.31 26.53 -10.01
N LEU A 355 -4.17 27.14 -10.84
CA LEU A 355 -4.87 26.48 -11.96
C LEU A 355 -4.24 26.75 -13.34
N GLY A 356 -3.27 27.67 -13.43
CA GLY A 356 -2.62 28.07 -14.70
C GLY A 356 -1.36 27.28 -15.09
N GLN A 357 -0.92 26.30 -14.30
CA GLN A 357 0.26 25.47 -14.61
C GLN A 357 -0.04 24.00 -14.89
N SER A 358 -1.31 23.59 -14.97
CA SER A 358 -1.69 22.21 -15.30
C SER A 358 -2.17 22.01 -16.74
N TYR A 359 -2.11 23.04 -17.58
CA TYR A 359 -2.30 22.92 -19.02
C TYR A 359 -1.25 23.77 -19.73
N ILE A 360 -0.11 23.17 -20.05
CA ILE A 360 0.69 23.33 -21.28
C ILE A 360 2.02 22.60 -21.04
N ALA A 361 2.28 21.64 -21.94
CA ALA A 361 3.46 20.79 -22.13
C ALA A 361 3.61 19.60 -21.15
#